data_AF-A0A7M2X2V1-F1
#
_entry.id   AF-A0A7M2X2V1-F1
#
_cell.length_a   1.000
_cell.length_b   1.000
_cell.length_c   1.000
_cell.angle_alpha   90.00
_cell.angle_beta   90.00
_cell.angle_gamma   90.00
#
_symmetry.space_group_name_H-M   'P 1'
#
loop_
_entity.id
_entity.type
_entity.pdbx_description
1 polymer ?
#
loop_
_entity_poly.entity_id
_entity_poly.type
_entity_poly.pdbx_seq_one_letter_code
_entity_poly.pdbx_strand_id
1 'polypeptide(L)'
;MPRKKKDQPADTAENAANTSAQTMEPPVQESANTSGTAAPSSSEPTNDLQASASQSVDPVPARTWAPSFRTTLNLSAKGVVIGVRSGNDWVIGFPEDPGHEVKQKLSDAGFSYRARDRKWTTYTHAPTRPPVETLARSLKTQFGDEISIADYATRQVVIAFENKPDDEVTAALKEAGFHYRPDQTWNADFTPAAQDFARNLAQSLPDRPRSIAG
;
A
#
# COMPACT_ATOMS: atom_id res chain seq x y z
N MET A 1 20.64 55.52 6.40
CA MET A 1 19.43 55.86 7.17
C MET A 1 19.04 57.29 6.80
N PRO A 2 17.76 57.66 6.63
CA PRO A 2 16.72 57.50 7.66
C PRO A 2 15.46 56.75 7.23
N ARG A 3 14.65 56.40 8.25
CA ARG A 3 13.35 55.74 8.15
C ARG A 3 12.22 56.78 7.99
N LYS A 4 11.08 56.40 7.41
CA LYS A 4 9.77 56.87 7.89
C LYS A 4 8.82 55.70 8.10
N LYS A 5 8.37 55.55 9.34
CA LYS A 5 7.23 54.71 9.75
C LYS A 5 5.92 55.40 9.39
N LYS A 6 4.86 54.62 9.17
CA LYS A 6 3.54 54.83 9.79
C LYS A 6 2.82 53.47 9.73
N ASP A 7 2.83 52.67 10.79
CA ASP A 7 1.94 52.70 11.97
C ASP A 7 0.47 52.32 11.69
N GLN A 8 0.01 51.42 12.56
CA GLN A 8 -1.25 50.66 12.66
C GLN A 8 -2.33 51.52 13.41
N PRO A 9 -3.39 51.00 14.07
CA PRO A 9 -4.17 49.74 13.95
C PRO A 9 -5.72 49.94 13.95
N ALA A 10 -6.48 48.84 13.86
CA ALA A 10 -7.80 48.55 14.48
C ALA A 10 -8.18 47.10 14.05
N ASP A 11 -8.31 46.04 14.84
CA ASP A 11 -8.74 45.79 16.24
C ASP A 11 -10.27 45.57 16.41
N THR A 12 -10.62 44.65 17.33
CA THR A 12 -11.96 44.35 17.91
C THR A 12 -12.92 43.55 16.99
N ALA A 13 -13.58 42.45 17.38
CA ALA A 13 -13.72 41.71 18.67
C ALA A 13 -13.89 40.19 18.37
N GLU A 14 -13.36 39.27 19.18
CA GLU A 14 -13.97 38.69 20.40
C GLU A 14 -15.10 37.67 20.14
N ASN A 15 -14.84 36.39 20.47
CA ASN A 15 -15.70 35.64 21.39
C ASN A 15 -14.91 34.49 22.03
N ALA A 16 -14.86 34.45 23.36
CA ALA A 16 -14.28 33.37 24.14
C ALA A 16 -15.34 32.80 25.08
N ALA A 17 -15.62 31.50 24.96
CA ALA A 17 -16.46 30.76 25.91
C ALA A 17 -15.62 29.71 26.63
N ASN A 18 -15.10 30.11 27.78
CA ASN A 18 -14.42 29.26 28.77
C ASN A 18 -15.47 28.47 29.57
N THR A 19 -15.13 27.27 30.08
CA THR A 19 -15.42 26.80 31.47
C THR A 19 -15.00 25.35 31.69
N SER A 20 -14.36 25.11 32.84
CA SER A 20 -13.76 23.86 33.31
C SER A 20 -14.74 22.90 34.00
N ALA A 21 -14.36 21.63 34.13
CA ALA A 21 -14.63 20.84 35.34
C ALA A 21 -13.59 19.71 35.53
N GLN A 22 -12.94 19.67 36.70
CA GLN A 22 -12.30 18.46 37.24
C GLN A 22 -13.33 17.69 38.10
N THR A 23 -13.04 16.44 38.48
CA THR A 23 -13.11 15.90 39.88
C THR A 23 -13.84 14.55 40.08
N MET A 24 -13.16 13.65 40.82
CA MET A 24 -13.62 12.48 41.63
C MET A 24 -14.09 11.14 40.98
N GLU A 25 -13.39 10.07 41.41
CA GLU A 25 -13.87 8.68 41.63
C GLU A 25 -14.44 8.52 43.07
N PRO A 26 -14.88 7.32 43.58
CA PRO A 26 -15.35 6.08 42.94
C PRO A 26 -16.85 5.82 43.32
N PRO A 27 -17.34 4.90 44.23
CA PRO A 27 -17.00 3.49 44.53
C PRO A 27 -18.19 2.48 44.74
N VAL A 28 -17.88 1.17 44.64
CA VAL A 28 -18.56 -0.08 45.15
C VAL A 28 -20.01 -0.44 44.73
N GLN A 29 -20.19 -1.67 44.20
CA GLN A 29 -21.03 -2.79 44.73
C GLN A 29 -21.41 -3.81 43.62
N GLU A 30 -21.72 -5.10 43.85
CA GLU A 30 -21.36 -6.09 44.89
C GLU A 30 -22.05 -7.44 44.53
N SER A 31 -21.34 -8.59 44.66
CA SER A 31 -21.87 -9.98 44.83
C SER A 31 -22.85 -10.59 43.79
N ALA A 32 -23.05 -11.92 43.70
CA ALA A 32 -22.24 -13.11 44.01
C ALA A 32 -22.97 -14.39 43.51
N ASN A 33 -22.24 -15.51 43.33
CA ASN A 33 -22.73 -16.91 43.35
C ASN A 33 -23.78 -17.36 42.29
N THR A 34 -23.87 -18.61 41.85
CA THR A 34 -23.55 -19.90 42.51
C THR A 34 -22.83 -20.95 41.64
N SER A 35 -22.28 -21.95 42.32
CA SER A 35 -21.58 -23.17 41.86
C SER A 35 -22.36 -24.08 40.89
N GLY A 36 -21.62 -24.88 40.09
CA GLY A 36 -22.19 -25.92 39.21
C GLY A 36 -21.18 -26.97 38.73
N THR A 37 -20.75 -27.87 39.62
CA THR A 37 -19.78 -28.96 39.39
C THR A 37 -20.18 -29.98 38.32
N ALA A 38 -19.24 -30.37 37.43
CA ALA A 38 -18.87 -31.77 37.08
C ALA A 38 -18.42 -31.98 35.61
N ALA A 39 -17.23 -32.56 35.43
CA ALA A 39 -16.91 -33.48 34.32
C ALA A 39 -16.99 -34.93 34.90
N PRO A 40 -17.18 -36.00 34.10
CA PRO A 40 -16.08 -36.52 33.28
C PRO A 40 -16.42 -37.28 31.97
N SER A 41 -15.38 -37.42 31.13
CA SER A 41 -15.00 -38.57 30.28
C SER A 41 -15.88 -39.18 29.16
N SER A 42 -15.21 -39.30 28.00
CA SER A 42 -15.20 -40.44 27.05
C SER A 42 -16.46 -40.84 26.28
N SER A 43 -16.41 -40.75 24.94
CA SER A 43 -16.02 -41.88 24.05
C SER A 43 -16.07 -41.47 22.57
N GLU A 44 -15.18 -42.02 21.73
CA GLU A 44 -15.34 -42.02 20.26
C GLU A 44 -16.52 -42.92 19.84
N PRO A 45 -17.00 -42.77 18.59
CA PRO A 45 -16.66 -43.84 17.64
C PRO A 45 -16.29 -43.38 16.22
N THR A 46 -15.19 -43.96 15.74
CA THR A 46 -14.93 -44.46 14.37
C THR A 46 -15.74 -43.91 13.19
N ASN A 47 -15.05 -43.08 12.41
CA ASN A 47 -14.96 -43.10 10.94
C ASN A 47 -15.61 -44.30 10.22
N ASP A 48 -16.50 -44.03 9.27
CA ASP A 48 -16.77 -44.92 8.13
C ASP A 48 -16.90 -44.10 6.83
N LEU A 49 -16.41 -44.63 5.72
CA LEU A 49 -16.25 -43.89 4.47
C LEU A 49 -17.53 -43.91 3.66
N GLN A 50 -17.98 -42.74 3.17
CA GLN A 50 -18.70 -42.70 1.90
C GLN A 50 -18.13 -41.63 0.97
N ALA A 51 -17.47 -42.10 -0.08
CA ALA A 51 -16.91 -41.25 -1.11
C ALA A 51 -18.01 -40.53 -1.90
N SER A 52 -17.84 -39.24 -2.09
CA SER A 52 -18.37 -38.51 -3.24
C SER A 52 -17.28 -37.58 -3.72
N ALA A 53 -16.42 -38.15 -4.57
CA ALA A 53 -15.32 -37.43 -5.21
C ALA A 53 -15.90 -36.50 -6.28
N SER A 54 -16.33 -35.31 -5.87
CA SER A 54 -16.54 -34.17 -6.76
C SER A 54 -15.19 -33.71 -7.31
N GLN A 55 -14.71 -34.36 -8.36
CA GLN A 55 -13.55 -33.89 -9.12
C GLN A 55 -13.89 -32.62 -9.90
N SER A 56 -12.88 -31.77 -10.09
CA SER A 56 -12.87 -30.60 -10.99
C SER A 56 -13.82 -29.46 -10.57
N VAL A 57 -13.34 -28.34 -10.03
CA VAL A 57 -12.26 -27.53 -10.60
C VAL A 57 -11.21 -27.20 -9.55
N ASP A 58 -9.95 -27.54 -9.82
CA ASP A 58 -8.81 -27.00 -9.08
C ASP A 58 -8.79 -25.47 -9.29
N PRO A 59 -8.94 -24.63 -8.24
CA PRO A 59 -8.89 -23.20 -8.42
C PRO A 59 -7.50 -22.84 -8.94
N VAL A 60 -7.43 -22.26 -10.14
CA VAL A 60 -6.19 -21.75 -10.77
C VAL A 60 -5.34 -21.14 -9.66
N PRO A 61 -4.13 -21.67 -9.39
CA PRO A 61 -3.41 -21.39 -8.16
C PRO A 61 -3.28 -19.88 -8.02
N ALA A 62 -3.98 -19.32 -7.03
CA ALA A 62 -4.23 -17.90 -6.96
C ALA A 62 -2.89 -17.18 -7.00
N ARG A 63 -2.59 -16.55 -8.15
CA ARG A 63 -1.31 -15.94 -8.48
C ARG A 63 -0.89 -15.12 -7.27
N THR A 64 0.13 -15.56 -6.53
CA THR A 64 0.43 -15.03 -5.20
C THR A 64 1.09 -13.66 -5.32
N TRP A 65 0.25 -12.65 -5.56
CA TRP A 65 0.63 -11.25 -5.56
C TRP A 65 1.32 -10.91 -4.23
N ALA A 66 2.35 -10.06 -4.30
CA ALA A 66 3.29 -9.86 -3.20
C ALA A 66 2.60 -9.65 -1.83
N PRO A 67 3.11 -10.21 -0.72
CA PRO A 67 2.40 -10.31 0.56
C PRO A 67 2.05 -8.97 1.24
N SER A 68 2.47 -7.83 0.69
CA SER A 68 2.06 -6.48 1.10
C SER A 68 0.82 -5.95 0.37
N PHE A 69 0.24 -6.71 -0.57
CA PHE A 69 -0.94 -6.34 -1.34
C PHE A 69 -2.21 -6.77 -0.61
N ARG A 70 -2.99 -5.80 -0.12
CA ARG A 70 -4.32 -6.04 0.44
C ARG A 70 -5.36 -5.89 -0.67
N THR A 71 -5.91 -7.01 -1.13
CA THR A 71 -7.06 -7.03 -2.05
C THR A 71 -8.25 -6.25 -1.47
N THR A 72 -8.88 -5.43 -2.31
CA THR A 72 -10.12 -4.70 -2.00
C THR A 72 -11.26 -5.04 -2.95
N LEU A 73 -10.96 -5.51 -4.16
CA LEU A 73 -11.92 -6.02 -5.12
C LEU A 73 -11.29 -7.14 -5.95
N ASN A 74 -11.95 -8.29 -6.04
CA ASN A 74 -11.55 -9.40 -6.92
C ASN A 74 -12.68 -9.65 -7.92
N LEU A 75 -12.37 -9.50 -9.22
CA LEU A 75 -13.29 -9.79 -10.33
C LEU A 75 -12.74 -10.99 -11.12
N SER A 76 -12.83 -12.19 -10.54
CA SER A 76 -12.32 -13.43 -11.15
C SER A 76 -12.87 -13.67 -12.56
N ALA A 77 -14.13 -13.31 -12.83
CA ALA A 77 -14.75 -13.40 -14.16
C ALA A 77 -14.03 -12.57 -15.24
N LYS A 78 -13.31 -11.52 -14.83
CA LYS A 78 -12.52 -10.62 -15.69
C LYS A 78 -11.02 -10.89 -15.58
N GLY A 79 -10.58 -11.72 -14.63
CA GLY A 79 -9.18 -11.99 -14.32
C GLY A 79 -8.42 -10.77 -13.81
N VAL A 80 -9.10 -9.89 -13.06
CA VAL A 80 -8.52 -8.65 -12.50
C VAL A 80 -8.75 -8.57 -11.00
N VAL A 81 -7.71 -8.18 -10.28
CA VAL A 81 -7.74 -7.92 -8.84
C VAL A 81 -7.24 -6.50 -8.56
N ILE A 82 -8.05 -5.72 -7.84
CA ILE A 82 -7.67 -4.40 -7.33
C ILE A 82 -7.41 -4.53 -5.84
N GLY A 83 -6.39 -3.83 -5.37
CA GLY A 83 -6.11 -3.69 -3.96
C GLY A 83 -5.29 -2.47 -3.65
N VAL A 84 -4.86 -2.40 -2.40
CA VAL A 84 -3.97 -1.37 -1.90
C VAL A 84 -2.70 -2.02 -1.41
N ARG A 85 -1.56 -1.50 -1.87
CA ARG A 85 -0.26 -1.81 -1.28
C ARG A 85 0.10 -0.71 -0.30
N SER A 86 0.57 -1.11 0.88
CA SER A 86 1.20 -0.22 1.85
C SER A 86 2.70 -0.43 1.82
N GLY A 87 3.45 0.65 2.08
CA GLY A 87 4.89 0.66 1.87
C GLY A 87 5.44 2.07 2.05
N ASN A 88 6.60 2.31 1.46
CA ASN A 88 7.32 3.55 1.67
C ASN A 88 8.01 4.02 0.40
N ASP A 89 7.82 5.29 0.03
CA ASP A 89 8.61 5.95 -1.00
C ASP A 89 9.94 6.40 -0.43
N TRP A 90 11.00 5.72 -0.86
CA TRP A 90 12.39 6.06 -0.59
C TRP A 90 12.85 7.08 -1.61
N VAL A 91 13.29 8.23 -1.13
CA VAL A 91 13.73 9.35 -1.94
C VAL A 91 15.18 9.68 -1.60
N ILE A 92 16.07 9.57 -2.59
CA ILE A 92 17.49 9.89 -2.47
C ILE A 92 17.81 11.06 -3.39
N GLY A 93 18.22 12.18 -2.81
CA GLY A 93 18.69 13.38 -3.52
C GLY A 93 20.18 13.56 -3.32
N PHE A 94 20.90 13.79 -4.41
CA PHE A 94 22.33 14.11 -4.42
C PHE A 94 22.52 15.60 -4.73
N PRO A 95 23.50 16.29 -4.12
CA PRO A 95 23.76 17.70 -4.40
C PRO A 95 24.33 17.89 -5.81
N GLU A 96 25.22 16.98 -6.22
CA GLU A 96 25.84 16.93 -7.54
C GLU A 96 25.53 15.59 -8.25
N ASP A 97 26.11 15.38 -9.42
CA ASP A 97 25.93 14.13 -10.16
C ASP A 97 26.72 12.98 -9.50
N PRO A 98 26.06 11.90 -9.01
CA PRO A 98 26.76 10.86 -8.24
C PRO A 98 27.58 9.89 -9.11
N GLY A 99 27.75 10.18 -10.41
CA GLY A 99 28.48 9.34 -11.35
C GLY A 99 27.70 8.10 -11.82
N HIS A 100 28.19 7.47 -12.89
CA HIS A 100 27.51 6.36 -13.56
C HIS A 100 27.29 5.14 -12.63
N GLU A 101 28.30 4.78 -11.83
CA GLU A 101 28.25 3.58 -10.98
C GLU A 101 27.14 3.65 -9.92
N VAL A 102 26.95 4.81 -9.28
CA VAL A 102 25.89 5.00 -8.28
C VAL A 102 24.52 5.03 -8.94
N LYS A 103 24.38 5.67 -10.10
CA LYS A 103 23.14 5.65 -10.89
C LYS A 103 22.75 4.23 -11.28
N GLN A 104 23.71 3.40 -11.68
CA GLN A 104 23.49 2.00 -12.01
C GLN A 104 23.02 1.21 -10.77
N LYS A 105 23.73 1.32 -9.64
CA LYS A 105 23.31 0.71 -8.35
C LYS A 105 21.90 1.12 -7.92
N LEU A 106 21.51 2.38 -8.15
CA LEU A 106 20.16 2.88 -7.87
C LEU A 106 19.13 2.26 -8.82
N SER A 107 19.40 2.20 -10.13
CA SER A 107 18.53 1.54 -11.09
C SER A 107 18.37 0.03 -10.84
N ASP A 108 19.46 -0.67 -10.48
CA ASP A 108 19.45 -2.09 -10.13
C ASP A 108 18.62 -2.35 -8.85
N ALA A 109 18.63 -1.41 -7.90
CA ALA A 109 17.75 -1.42 -6.73
C ALA A 109 16.31 -0.90 -7.00
N GLY A 110 15.97 -0.63 -8.27
CA GLY A 110 14.62 -0.23 -8.68
C GLY A 110 14.28 1.25 -8.44
N PHE A 111 15.26 2.14 -8.26
CA PHE A 111 15.03 3.57 -8.25
C PHE A 111 14.88 4.15 -9.66
N SER A 112 13.87 4.99 -9.83
CA SER A 112 13.66 5.81 -11.04
C SER A 112 14.07 7.25 -10.77
N TYR A 113 14.76 7.88 -11.71
CA TYR A 113 15.16 9.28 -11.60
C TYR A 113 14.01 10.23 -11.98
N ARG A 114 13.57 11.07 -11.04
CA ARG A 114 12.62 12.16 -11.26
C ARG A 114 13.39 13.43 -11.61
N ALA A 115 13.56 13.69 -12.90
CA ALA A 115 14.35 14.83 -13.41
C ALA A 115 13.84 16.21 -12.91
N ARG A 116 12.52 16.38 -12.72
CA ARG A 116 11.91 17.59 -12.15
C ARG A 116 12.47 17.94 -10.76
N ASP A 117 12.58 16.92 -9.91
CA ASP A 117 12.95 17.07 -8.50
C ASP A 117 14.45 16.79 -8.27
N ARG A 118 15.18 16.42 -9.33
CA ARG A 118 16.57 15.93 -9.35
C ARG A 118 16.85 14.80 -8.35
N LYS A 119 15.84 13.98 -8.05
CA LYS A 119 15.86 12.92 -7.03
C LYS A 119 15.62 11.54 -7.62
N TRP A 120 16.20 10.54 -6.98
CA TRP A 120 15.92 9.13 -7.22
C TRP A 120 14.80 8.69 -6.30
N THR A 121 13.79 8.00 -6.83
CA THR A 121 12.64 7.54 -6.04
C THR A 121 12.36 6.05 -6.32
N THR A 122 12.10 5.28 -5.28
CA THR A 122 11.50 3.94 -5.40
C THR A 122 10.46 3.70 -4.33
N TYR A 123 9.38 3.01 -4.69
CA TYR A 123 8.39 2.53 -3.73
C TYR A 123 8.81 1.15 -3.21
N THR A 124 9.12 1.08 -1.93
CA THR A 124 9.46 -0.15 -1.21
C THR A 124 8.26 -0.72 -0.46
N HIS A 125 8.32 -2.00 -0.17
CA HIS A 125 7.38 -2.73 0.69
C HIS A 125 8.17 -3.81 1.43
N ALA A 126 7.59 -4.44 2.46
CA ALA A 126 8.28 -5.36 3.38
C ALA A 126 9.39 -6.26 2.76
N PRO A 127 9.18 -7.03 1.66
CA PRO A 127 10.24 -7.85 1.06
C PRO A 127 11.33 -7.07 0.29
N THR A 128 11.04 -5.87 -0.23
CA THR A 128 12.01 -5.05 -0.99
C THR A 128 12.67 -3.95 -0.15
N ARG A 129 12.22 -3.75 1.09
CA ARG A 129 12.77 -2.76 2.02
C ARG A 129 14.22 -3.06 2.47
N PRO A 130 14.59 -4.30 2.88
CA PRO A 130 15.97 -4.58 3.33
C PRO A 130 17.09 -4.26 2.33
N PRO A 131 17.02 -4.61 1.03
CA PRO A 131 18.08 -4.24 0.09
C PRO A 131 18.15 -2.73 -0.15
N VAL A 132 17.01 -2.02 -0.18
CA VAL A 132 16.98 -0.56 -0.36
C VAL A 132 17.54 0.17 0.87
N GLU A 133 17.22 -0.26 2.09
CA GLU A 133 17.82 0.26 3.32
C GLU A 133 19.34 0.01 3.36
N THR A 134 19.79 -1.15 2.87
CA THR A 134 21.22 -1.50 2.78
C THR A 134 21.95 -0.58 1.80
N LEU A 135 21.38 -0.35 0.61
CA LEU A 135 21.94 0.58 -0.38
C LEU A 135 21.96 2.02 0.17
N ALA A 136 20.86 2.50 0.76
CA ALA A 136 20.77 3.84 1.32
C ALA A 136 21.80 4.06 2.45
N ARG A 137 22.02 3.06 3.31
CA ARG A 137 23.06 3.08 4.34
C ARG A 137 24.46 3.14 3.72
N SER A 138 24.73 2.31 2.70
CA SER A 138 26.01 2.32 1.97
C SER A 138 26.30 3.67 1.32
N LEU A 139 25.29 4.29 0.69
CA LEU A 139 25.40 5.62 0.10
C LEU A 139 25.65 6.69 1.18
N LYS A 140 24.99 6.60 2.34
CA LYS A 140 25.25 7.52 3.45
C LYS A 140 26.66 7.36 4.04
N THR A 141 27.23 6.15 4.04
CA THR A 141 28.64 5.95 4.40
C THR A 141 29.61 6.54 3.36
N GLN A 142 29.25 6.51 2.08
CA GLN A 142 30.09 7.00 0.98
C GLN A 142 30.06 8.53 0.81
N PHE A 143 28.90 9.16 0.97
CA PHE A 143 28.66 10.59 0.71
C PHE A 143 28.32 11.40 1.99
N GLY A 144 28.32 10.77 3.16
CA GLY A 144 28.02 11.44 4.43
C GLY A 144 26.61 12.03 4.50
N ASP A 145 26.49 13.18 5.17
CA ASP A 145 25.26 13.95 5.29
C ASP A 145 25.00 14.90 4.11
N GLU A 146 25.84 14.88 3.06
CA GLU A 146 25.61 15.70 1.85
C GLU A 146 24.42 15.20 1.01
N ILE A 147 24.10 13.91 1.11
CA ILE A 147 22.95 13.31 0.43
C ILE A 147 21.70 13.38 1.31
N SER A 148 20.60 13.82 0.72
CA SER A 148 19.28 13.73 1.36
C SER A 148 18.71 12.34 1.15
N ILE A 149 18.38 11.63 2.23
CA ILE A 149 17.62 10.38 2.22
C ILE A 149 16.34 10.61 3.02
N ALA A 150 15.19 10.34 2.42
CA ALA A 150 13.89 10.43 3.07
C ALA A 150 13.09 9.13 2.85
N ASP A 151 12.40 8.70 3.91
CA ASP A 151 11.55 7.51 3.97
C ASP A 151 10.12 7.97 4.27
N TYR A 152 9.25 8.00 3.26
CA TYR A 152 7.86 8.45 3.41
C TYR A 152 6.91 7.27 3.39
N ALA A 153 6.11 7.08 4.45
CA ALA A 153 5.05 6.07 4.44
C ALA A 153 3.99 6.44 3.38
N THR A 154 3.80 5.57 2.39
CA THR A 154 2.87 5.81 1.27
C THR A 154 2.04 4.58 0.95
N ARG A 155 0.95 4.82 0.22
CA ARG A 155 0.03 3.78 -0.25
C ARG A 155 -0.07 3.89 -1.77
N GLN A 156 -0.25 2.74 -2.42
CA GLN A 156 -0.48 2.67 -3.85
C GLN A 156 -1.78 1.95 -4.15
N VAL A 157 -2.56 2.46 -5.12
CA VAL A 157 -3.57 1.65 -5.82
C VAL A 157 -2.81 0.64 -6.66
N VAL A 158 -3.19 -0.62 -6.57
CA VAL A 158 -2.55 -1.70 -7.30
C VAL A 158 -3.61 -2.48 -8.07
N ILE A 159 -3.41 -2.61 -9.38
CA ILE A 159 -4.21 -3.41 -10.28
C ILE A 159 -3.34 -4.56 -10.76
N ALA A 160 -3.77 -5.78 -10.51
CA ALA A 160 -3.12 -6.98 -11.01
C ALA A 160 -4.03 -7.67 -12.01
N PHE A 161 -3.47 -8.00 -13.18
CA PHE A 161 -4.13 -8.79 -14.19
C PHE A 161 -3.54 -10.20 -14.14
N GLU A 162 -4.38 -11.21 -14.33
CA GLU A 162 -3.94 -12.61 -14.42
C GLU A 162 -3.18 -12.87 -15.74
N ASN A 163 -3.61 -12.24 -16.83
CA ASN A 163 -2.96 -12.22 -18.15
C ASN A 163 -2.43 -10.82 -18.47
N LYS A 164 -1.50 -10.66 -19.42
CA LYS A 164 -1.10 -9.33 -19.91
C LYS A 164 -2.36 -8.60 -20.45
N PRO A 165 -2.68 -7.37 -20.00
CA PRO A 165 -3.75 -6.58 -20.60
C PRO A 165 -3.39 -6.16 -22.03
N ASP A 166 -4.42 -5.92 -22.84
CA ASP A 166 -4.28 -5.42 -24.21
C ASP A 166 -3.61 -4.03 -24.25
N ASP A 167 -3.14 -3.63 -25.43
CA ASP A 167 -2.33 -2.41 -25.55
C ASP A 167 -3.15 -1.13 -25.32
N GLU A 168 -4.47 -1.13 -25.56
CA GLU A 168 -5.38 -0.03 -25.21
C GLU A 168 -5.49 0.15 -23.69
N VAL A 169 -5.74 -0.94 -22.94
CA VAL A 169 -5.78 -0.94 -21.48
C VAL A 169 -4.41 -0.55 -20.90
N THR A 170 -3.33 -1.04 -21.50
CA THR A 170 -1.95 -0.70 -21.18
C THR A 170 -1.65 0.80 -21.40
N ALA A 171 -2.21 1.42 -22.44
CA ALA A 171 -2.09 2.85 -22.69
C ALA A 171 -2.88 3.67 -21.67
N ALA A 172 -4.15 3.32 -21.43
CA ALA A 172 -5.01 3.97 -20.46
C ALA A 172 -4.43 3.93 -19.02
N LEU A 173 -3.82 2.80 -18.64
CA LEU A 173 -3.09 2.67 -17.37
C LEU A 173 -1.94 3.68 -17.26
N LYS A 174 -1.09 3.79 -18.29
CA LYS A 174 0.02 4.75 -18.32
C LYS A 174 -0.46 6.21 -18.29
N GLU A 175 -1.52 6.52 -19.02
CA GLU A 175 -2.15 7.85 -19.04
C GLU A 175 -2.72 8.23 -17.66
N ALA A 176 -3.36 7.28 -16.98
CA ALA A 176 -3.82 7.42 -15.59
C ALA A 176 -2.70 7.41 -14.54
N GLY A 177 -1.43 7.42 -14.95
CA GLY A 177 -0.26 7.47 -14.06
C GLY A 177 0.12 6.13 -13.42
N PHE A 178 -0.45 5.01 -13.86
CA PHE A 178 -0.02 3.68 -13.40
C PHE A 178 1.30 3.27 -14.08
N HIS A 179 2.25 2.84 -13.26
CA HIS A 179 3.51 2.25 -13.72
C HIS A 179 3.48 0.73 -13.55
N TYR A 180 3.96 0.02 -14.57
CA TYR A 180 4.14 -1.43 -14.51
C TYR A 180 5.36 -1.78 -13.64
N ARG A 181 5.25 -2.83 -12.83
CA ARG A 181 6.31 -3.29 -11.91
C ARG A 181 6.78 -4.71 -12.23
N PRO A 182 8.01 -5.10 -11.81
CA PRO A 182 8.55 -6.44 -12.05
C PRO A 182 7.72 -7.59 -11.45
N ASP A 183 6.96 -7.33 -10.37
CA ASP A 183 6.00 -8.26 -9.79
C ASP A 183 4.67 -8.34 -10.57
N GLN A 184 4.66 -7.82 -11.80
CA GLN A 184 3.61 -7.92 -12.80
C GLN A 184 2.29 -7.25 -12.39
N THR A 185 2.38 -6.23 -11.53
CA THR A 185 1.27 -5.35 -11.15
C THR A 185 1.43 -3.96 -11.75
N TRP A 186 0.31 -3.26 -11.90
CA TRP A 186 0.24 -1.85 -12.23
C TRP A 186 -0.05 -1.05 -10.98
N ASN A 187 0.80 -0.08 -10.68
CA ASN A 187 0.73 0.68 -9.44
C ASN A 187 0.60 2.18 -9.73
N ALA A 188 -0.22 2.89 -8.96
CA ALA A 188 -0.30 4.35 -8.95
C ALA A 188 -0.38 4.87 -7.52
N ASP A 189 -0.06 6.14 -7.30
CA ASP A 189 -0.19 6.80 -6.01
C ASP A 189 -1.64 6.73 -5.51
N PHE A 190 -1.85 6.56 -4.20
CA PHE A 190 -3.18 6.39 -3.61
C PHE A 190 -3.99 7.70 -3.58
N THR A 191 -4.48 8.10 -4.76
CA THR A 191 -5.31 9.27 -5.01
C THR A 191 -6.77 8.85 -5.28
N PRO A 192 -7.76 9.75 -5.16
CA PRO A 192 -9.13 9.46 -5.58
C PRO A 192 -9.21 9.11 -7.07
N ALA A 193 -8.54 9.88 -7.93
CA ALA A 193 -8.52 9.66 -9.38
C ALA A 193 -8.00 8.26 -9.76
N ALA A 194 -6.91 7.79 -9.14
CA ALA A 194 -6.40 6.44 -9.38
C ALA A 194 -7.35 5.34 -8.89
N GLN A 195 -8.05 5.55 -7.77
CA GLN A 195 -9.04 4.60 -7.25
C GLN A 195 -10.28 4.50 -8.13
N ASP A 196 -10.81 5.64 -8.59
CA ASP A 196 -11.98 5.69 -9.46
C ASP A 196 -11.65 5.17 -10.86
N PHE A 197 -10.48 5.52 -11.41
CA PHE A 197 -9.97 4.92 -12.66
C PHE A 197 -9.88 3.39 -12.52
N ALA A 198 -9.26 2.87 -11.46
CA ALA A 198 -9.11 1.42 -11.26
C ALA A 198 -10.47 0.72 -11.18
N ARG A 199 -11.44 1.30 -10.45
CA ARG A 199 -12.81 0.77 -10.34
C ARG A 199 -13.53 0.77 -11.69
N ASN A 200 -13.48 1.89 -12.42
CA ASN A 200 -14.15 2.05 -13.69
C ASN A 200 -13.54 1.14 -14.78
N LEU A 201 -12.22 1.02 -14.85
CA LEU A 201 -11.51 0.10 -15.74
C LEU A 201 -11.95 -1.35 -15.49
N ALA A 202 -11.96 -1.79 -14.23
CA ALA A 202 -12.36 -3.15 -13.89
C ALA A 202 -13.86 -3.41 -14.19
N GLN A 203 -14.71 -2.37 -14.13
CA GLN A 203 -16.10 -2.46 -14.57
C GLN A 203 -16.25 -2.50 -16.09
N SER A 204 -15.43 -1.76 -16.87
CA SER A 204 -15.53 -1.68 -18.33
C SER A 204 -14.97 -2.91 -19.06
N LEU A 205 -14.02 -3.63 -18.48
CA LEU A 205 -13.45 -4.83 -19.08
C LEU A 205 -14.52 -5.90 -19.37
N PRO A 206 -14.45 -6.61 -20.50
CA PRO A 206 -15.37 -7.70 -20.80
C PRO A 206 -15.21 -8.84 -19.78
N ASP A 207 -16.31 -9.51 -19.45
CA ASP A 207 -16.23 -10.82 -18.80
C ASP A 207 -15.54 -11.79 -19.76
N ARG A 208 -14.64 -12.62 -19.22
CA ARG A 208 -14.00 -13.65 -20.04
C ARG A 208 -15.06 -14.65 -20.51
N PRO A 209 -14.97 -15.13 -21.76
CA PRO A 209 -15.69 -16.34 -22.12
C PRO A 209 -15.27 -17.43 -21.14
N ARG A 210 -16.24 -18.04 -20.45
CA ARG A 210 -15.97 -19.30 -19.74
C ARG A 210 -15.48 -20.26 -20.81
N SER A 211 -14.22 -20.71 -20.71
CA SER A 211 -13.71 -21.76 -21.58
C SER A 211 -14.67 -22.94 -21.47
N ILE A 212 -15.42 -23.18 -22.53
CA ILE A 212 -16.35 -24.30 -22.62
C ILE A 212 -15.44 -25.52 -22.79
N ALA A 213 -15.14 -26.20 -21.67
CA ALA A 213 -14.45 -27.46 -21.72
C ALA A 213 -15.36 -28.46 -22.43
N GLY A 214 -14.94 -28.88 -23.62
CA GLY A 214 -15.55 -29.99 -24.38
C GLY A 214 -14.93 -31.32 -24.00
#